data_AF-A0A0D6KBA5-F1
#
_entry.id   AF-A0A0D6KBA5-F1
#
_cell.length_a   1.000
_cell.length_b   1.000
_cell.length_c   1.000
_cell.angle_alpha   90.00
_cell.angle_beta   90.00
_cell.angle_gamma   90.00
#
_symmetry.space_group_name_H-M   'P 1'
#
loop_
_entity.id
_entity.type
_entity.pdbx_description
1 polymer ?
#
loop_
_entity_poly.entity_id
_entity_poly.type
_entity_poly.pdbx_seq_one_letter_code
_entity_poly.pdbx_strand_id
1 'polypeptide(L)' 'MTLKRDIQGKFALKNDDYREVRSLRLTDNTWKALGIVAECYGLTRADYLEKIVRNNKLPSITQSESE' A
#
# COMPACT_ATOMS: atom_id res chain seq x y z
N MET A 1 25.54 -11.86 -13.28
CA MET A 1 25.12 -11.17 -12.04
C MET A 1 24.73 -12.23 -11.01
N THR A 2 25.59 -12.46 -10.03
CA THR A 2 25.49 -13.56 -9.07
C THR A 2 24.66 -13.09 -7.87
N LEU A 3 23.48 -13.69 -7.66
CA LEU A 3 22.65 -13.42 -6.50
C LEU A 3 23.37 -13.94 -5.24
N LYS A 4 23.87 -13.02 -4.40
CA LYS A 4 24.50 -13.37 -3.12
C LYS A 4 23.43 -14.00 -2.19
N ARG A 5 23.72 -15.20 -1.71
CA ARG A 5 22.93 -15.91 -0.68
C ARG A 5 23.25 -15.31 0.69
N ASP A 6 22.23 -15.18 1.53
CA ASP A 6 22.39 -14.76 2.93
C ASP A 6 22.85 -15.94 3.82
N ILE A 7 23.48 -15.62 4.94
CA ILE A 7 24.36 -16.45 5.80
C ILE A 7 23.65 -17.63 6.52
N GLN A 8 22.35 -17.84 6.27
CA GLN A 8 21.54 -18.90 6.88
C GLN A 8 20.81 -19.81 5.88
N GLY A 9 21.11 -19.73 4.58
CA GLY A 9 20.42 -20.55 3.57
C GLY A 9 18.94 -20.17 3.39
N LYS A 10 18.52 -19.03 3.93
CA LYS A 10 17.18 -18.46 3.71
C LYS A 10 17.22 -17.52 2.51
N PHE A 11 16.14 -17.53 1.72
CA PHE A 11 15.97 -16.56 0.64
C PHE A 11 15.94 -15.16 1.26
N ALA A 12 16.84 -14.28 0.81
CA ALA A 12 16.78 -12.86 1.20
C ALA A 12 15.39 -12.32 0.84
N LEU A 13 14.72 -11.68 1.80
CA LEU A 13 13.44 -11.01 1.57
C LEU A 13 13.64 -10.03 0.42
N LYS A 14 13.00 -10.31 -0.72
CA LYS A 14 13.27 -9.62 -1.99
C LYS A 14 12.77 -8.16 -2.01
N ASN A 15 12.06 -7.74 -0.96
CA ASN A 15 11.67 -6.37 -0.72
C ASN A 15 11.45 -6.17 0.78
N ASP A 16 12.32 -5.38 1.40
CA ASP A 16 12.12 -4.82 2.73
C ASP A 16 11.32 -3.50 2.69
N ASP A 17 10.73 -3.18 1.53
CA ASP A 17 9.81 -2.05 1.41
C ASP A 17 8.51 -2.37 2.15
N TYR A 18 8.45 -1.93 3.39
CA TYR A 18 7.29 -2.04 4.26
C TYR A 18 6.13 -1.23 3.67
N ARG A 19 5.25 -1.91 2.93
CA ARG A 19 3.99 -1.34 2.46
C ARG A 19 2.97 -1.31 3.59
N GLU A 20 2.29 -0.18 3.74
CA GLU A 20 1.28 0.02 4.76
C GLU A 20 0.01 -0.78 4.45
N VAL A 21 -0.33 -0.91 3.16
CA VAL A 21 -1.47 -1.66 2.68
C VAL A 21 -1.04 -3.09 2.33
N ARG A 22 -1.42 -4.04 3.19
CA ARG A 22 -1.20 -5.47 2.97
C ARG A 22 -2.34 -6.14 2.19
N SER A 23 -3.58 -5.75 2.49
CA SER A 23 -4.78 -6.29 1.83
C SER A 23 -5.95 -5.33 1.98
N LEU A 24 -6.81 -5.25 0.97
CA LEU A 24 -8.00 -4.40 0.97
C LEU A 24 -9.17 -5.17 0.34
N ARG A 25 -10.39 -5.02 0.88
CA ARG A 25 -11.61 -5.54 0.26
C ARG A 25 -12.36 -4.41 -0.40
N LEU A 26 -12.64 -4.58 -1.69
CA LEU A 26 -13.34 -3.60 -2.51
C LEU A 26 -14.32 -4.32 -3.43
N THR A 27 -15.31 -3.58 -3.93
CA THR A 27 -16.13 -4.04 -5.05
C THR A 27 -15.36 -3.90 -6.36
N ASP A 28 -15.74 -4.69 -7.37
CA ASP A 28 -15.10 -4.64 -8.69
C ASP A 28 -15.14 -3.25 -9.33
N ASN A 29 -16.25 -2.53 -9.16
CA ASN A 29 -16.40 -1.17 -9.69
C ASN A 29 -15.40 -0.21 -9.06
N THR A 30 -15.23 -0.27 -7.73
CA THR A 30 -14.26 0.57 -7.03
C THR A 30 -12.82 0.19 -7.41
N TRP A 31 -12.52 -1.10 -7.57
CA TRP A 31 -11.19 -1.54 -8.01
C TRP A 31 -10.82 -1.05 -9.41
N LYS A 32 -11.79 -1.03 -10.34
CA LYS A 32 -11.62 -0.46 -11.68
C LYS A 32 -11.42 1.05 -11.64
N ALA A 33 -12.23 1.77 -10.88
CA ALA A 33 -12.12 3.22 -10.74
C ALA A 33 -10.74 3.63 -10.18
N LEU A 34 -10.24 2.93 -9.16
CA LEU A 34 -8.89 3.14 -8.63
C LEU A 34 -7.80 2.91 -9.68
N GLY A 35 -7.98 1.94 -10.58
CA GLY A 35 -7.08 1.71 -11.72
C GLY A 35 -6.98 2.93 -12.62
N ILE A 36 -8.12 3.42 -13.08
CA ILE A 36 -8.20 4.59 -13.97
C ILE A 36 -7.53 5.81 -13.32
N VAL A 37 -7.85 6.06 -12.04
CA VAL A 37 -7.29 7.21 -11.34
C VAL A 37 -5.79 7.05 -11.14
N ALA A 38 -5.31 5.87 -10.75
CA ALA A 38 -3.87 5.62 -10.61
C ALA A 38 -3.12 5.86 -11.92
N GLU A 39 -3.68 5.42 -13.06
CA GLU A 39 -3.13 5.67 -14.40
C GLU A 39 -3.08 7.17 -14.73
N CYS A 40 -4.12 7.96 -14.39
CA CYS A 40 -4.09 9.41 -14.56
C CYS A 40 -2.97 10.08 -13.77
N TYR A 41 -2.56 9.49 -12.64
CA TYR A 41 -1.42 9.96 -11.84
C TYR A 41 -0.08 9.34 -12.26
N GLY A 42 -0.06 8.46 -13.27
CA GLY A 42 1.15 7.71 -13.68
C GLY A 42 1.67 6.76 -12.59
N LEU A 43 0.82 6.33 -11.67
CA LEU A 43 1.15 5.45 -10.55
C LEU A 43 0.58 4.06 -10.76
N THR A 44 1.18 3.05 -10.12
CA THR A 44 0.50 1.77 -9.98
C THR A 44 -0.67 1.89 -9.02
N ARG A 45 -1.69 1.05 -9.18
CA ARG A 45 -2.82 0.95 -8.22
C ARG A 45 -2.35 0.81 -6.77
N ALA A 46 -1.30 0.02 -6.56
CA ALA A 46 -0.76 -0.22 -5.22
C ALA A 46 -0.09 1.04 -4.65
N ASP A 47 0.72 1.75 -5.44
CA ASP A 47 1.38 2.98 -4.98
C ASP A 47 0.38 4.12 -4.75
N TYR A 48 -0.68 4.15 -5.56
CA TYR A 48 -1.79 5.08 -5.35
C TYR A 48 -2.52 4.80 -4.03
N LEU A 49 -2.76 3.52 -3.70
CA LEU A 49 -3.33 3.12 -2.40
C LEU A 49 -2.42 3.47 -1.22
N GLU A 50 -1.11 3.24 -1.34
CA GLU A 50 -0.13 3.67 -0.33
C GLU A 50 -0.19 5.18 -0.12
N LYS A 51 -0.27 5.96 -1.19
CA LYS A 51 -0.40 7.43 -1.13
C LYS A 51 -1.69 7.86 -0.42
N ILE A 52 -2.82 7.22 -0.73
CA ILE A 52 -4.09 7.50 -0.04
C ILE A 52 -3.96 7.22 1.45
N VAL A 53 -3.43 6.05 1.83
CA VAL A 53 -3.31 5.66 3.25
C VAL A 53 -2.35 6.58 4.00
N ARG A 54 -1.21 6.93 3.41
CA ARG A 54 -0.25 7.89 3.99
C ARG A 54 -0.87 9.28 4.18
N ASN A 55 -1.65 9.75 3.21
CA ASN A 55 -2.29 11.08 3.29
C ASN A 55 -3.49 11.09 4.25
N ASN A 56 -4.17 9.96 4.42
CA ASN A 56 -5.33 9.80 5.31
C ASN A 56 -4.96 9.23 6.67
N LYS A 57 -3.65 9.16 7.01
CA LYS A 57 -3.19 9.02 8.40
C LYS A 57 -3.54 10.28 9.18
N LEU A 58 -4.83 10.50 9.39
CA LEU A 58 -5.29 11.31 10.50
C LEU A 58 -4.89 10.55 11.78
N PRO A 59 -4.37 11.23 12.81
CA PRO A 59 -4.25 10.62 14.13
C PRO A 59 -5.68 10.32 14.62
N SER A 60 -6.18 9.11 14.35
CA SER A 60 -7.52 8.70 14.77
C SER A 60 -7.50 8.38 16.26
N ILE A 61 -7.58 9.41 17.09
CA ILE A 61 -7.99 9.30 18.50
C ILE A 61 -9.03 10.35 18.92
N THR A 62 -9.47 11.27 18.06
CA THR A 62 -10.56 12.18 18.43
C THR A 62 -11.89 11.42 18.38
N GLN A 63 -12.31 10.85 19.51
CA GLN A 63 -13.72 10.65 19.80
C GLN A 63 -14.38 12.03 19.72
N SER A 64 -15.23 12.24 18.71
CA SER A 64 -16.19 13.33 18.76
C SER A 64 -17.29 12.92 19.74
N GLU A 65 -17.06 13.18 21.03
CA GLU A 65 -18.16 13.32 21.98
C GLU A 65 -18.85 14.64 21.62
N SER A 66 -20.01 14.53 20.96
CA SER A 66 -20.93 15.65 20.83
C SER A 66 -21.86 15.60 22.05
N GLU A 67 -21.82 16.65 22.88
CA GLU A 67 -22.83 16.97 23.90
C GLU A 67 -24.22 17.22 23.26
#